data_AF-A0A7C9PFV9-F1
#
_entry.id   AF-A0A7C9PFV9-F1
#
_cell.length_a   1.000
_cell.length_b   1.000
_cell.length_c   1.000
_cell.angle_alpha   90.00
_cell.angle_beta   90.00
_cell.angle_gamma   90.00
#
_symmetry.space_group_name_H-M   'P 1'
#
loop_
_entity.id
_entity.type
_entity.pdbx_description
1 polymer ?
#
loop_
_entity_poly.entity_id
_entity_poly.type
_entity_poly.pdbx_seq_one_letter_code
_entity_poly.pdbx_strand_id
1 'polypeptide(L)'
;MSAVPRPFVLASRWHVLWLWPVRLWAAWRRRQGHYDRATLALWWWMARWRNTPAACQEWLLFRRDLGLPWPRRARYCLPDGQRGPVRQRHAALDADGALQARQARERDALQRAVRAACSQTGVCVVGNGAGLLGQGRGAQIDAHALVVRFNHWPRDAVADLGQRVDLWVCAPAVAIAPRGPGFEPPAAHWTVVSGPGWWSAASAGHLAVPLAVWRTLVKTLNAPPSAGVLTLAWLRELNGGWTGLQVTGIGRGPASAGRWHLARAGRRQGGRHDWGAEAALLSRWRREGLTELPPSGHGAWSA
;
A
#
# COMPACT_ATOMS: atom_id res chain seq x y z
N MET A 1 -21.28 -3.13 41.18
CA MET A 1 -20.99 -4.58 41.12
C MET A 1 -20.23 -4.88 39.83
N SER A 2 -18.91 -5.04 39.91
CA SER A 2 -18.05 -5.32 38.76
C SER A 2 -18.11 -6.81 38.43
N ALA A 3 -18.63 -7.17 37.25
CA ALA A 3 -18.65 -8.55 36.79
C ALA A 3 -17.22 -9.04 36.54
N VAL A 4 -16.74 -9.93 37.40
CA VAL A 4 -15.48 -10.66 37.21
C VAL A 4 -15.62 -11.52 35.95
N PRO A 5 -14.74 -11.38 34.94
CA PRO A 5 -14.79 -12.24 33.76
C PRO A 5 -14.49 -13.68 34.20
N ARG A 6 -15.44 -14.59 33.94
CA ARG A 6 -15.25 -16.02 34.20
C ARG A 6 -14.00 -16.51 33.43
N PRO A 7 -13.03 -17.15 34.10
CA PRO A 7 -11.92 -17.79 33.38
C PRO A 7 -12.50 -18.88 32.49
N PHE A 8 -12.23 -18.79 31.19
CA PHE A 8 -12.54 -19.86 30.25
C PHE A 8 -11.74 -21.09 30.66
N VAL A 9 -12.45 -22.19 30.87
CA VAL A 9 -11.95 -23.51 31.24
C VAL A 9 -10.70 -23.86 30.43
N LEU A 10 -9.63 -24.28 31.15
CA LEU A 10 -8.40 -24.82 30.58
C LEU A 10 -8.75 -25.98 29.63
N ALA A 11 -8.70 -25.70 28.33
CA ALA A 11 -8.77 -26.74 27.31
C ALA A 11 -7.61 -27.71 27.52
N SER A 12 -7.93 -29.01 27.60
CA SER A 12 -6.96 -30.08 27.79
C SER A 12 -5.85 -30.02 26.73
N ARG A 13 -4.61 -30.34 27.12
CA ARG A 13 -3.40 -30.27 26.28
C ARG A 13 -3.50 -31.01 24.93
N TRP A 14 -4.44 -31.94 24.78
CA TRP A 14 -4.68 -32.73 23.57
C TRP A 14 -5.33 -31.96 22.41
N HIS A 15 -5.99 -30.83 22.67
CA HIS A 15 -6.62 -30.02 21.60
C HIS A 15 -5.62 -29.16 20.80
N VAL A 16 -4.36 -29.04 21.23
CA VAL A 16 -3.36 -28.16 20.60
C VAL A 16 -2.83 -28.74 19.27
N LEU A 17 -2.80 -30.07 19.11
CA LEU A 17 -2.22 -30.73 17.94
C LEU A 17 -3.07 -30.56 16.67
N TRP A 18 -4.40 -30.50 16.78
CA TRP A 18 -5.32 -30.36 15.64
C TRP A 18 -5.41 -28.93 15.07
N LEU A 19 -4.95 -27.93 15.82
CA LEU A 19 -4.95 -26.53 15.37
C LEU A 19 -3.76 -26.21 14.45
N TRP A 20 -2.68 -27.00 14.53
CA TRP A 20 -1.49 -26.82 13.71
C TRP A 20 -1.77 -26.98 12.20
N PRO A 21 -2.47 -28.04 11.75
CA PRO A 21 -2.86 -28.20 10.36
C PRO A 21 -3.68 -27.01 9.83
N VAL A 22 -4.64 -26.50 10.60
CA VAL A 22 -5.47 -25.35 10.18
C VAL A 22 -4.64 -24.08 10.04
N ARG A 23 -3.67 -23.86 10.93
CA ARG A 23 -2.74 -22.73 10.81
C ARG A 23 -1.84 -22.85 9.61
N LEU A 24 -1.24 -24.01 9.41
CA LEU A 24 -0.41 -24.28 8.26
C LEU A 24 -1.20 -24.10 6.97
N TRP A 25 -2.45 -24.55 6.94
CA TRP A 25 -3.33 -24.39 5.79
C TRP A 25 -3.74 -22.93 5.55
N ALA A 26 -4.13 -22.17 6.59
CA ALA A 26 -4.44 -20.75 6.45
C ALA A 26 -3.22 -19.93 6.01
N ALA A 27 -2.03 -20.24 6.56
CA ALA A 27 -0.77 -19.60 6.19
C ALA A 27 -0.31 -20.01 4.79
N TRP A 28 -0.51 -21.27 4.40
CA TRP A 28 -0.27 -21.74 3.04
C TRP A 28 -1.21 -21.03 2.06
N ARG A 29 -2.52 -20.99 2.34
CA ARG A 29 -3.49 -20.27 1.50
C ARG A 29 -3.11 -18.81 1.31
N ARG A 30 -2.75 -18.13 2.39
CA ARG A 30 -2.27 -16.74 2.31
C ARG A 30 -1.00 -16.60 1.47
N ARG A 31 -0.05 -17.54 1.58
CA ARG A 31 1.19 -17.57 0.78
C ARG A 31 0.92 -17.82 -0.70
N GLN A 32 -0.11 -18.61 -1.02
CA GLN A 32 -0.60 -18.81 -2.38
C GLN A 32 -1.48 -17.65 -2.87
N GLY A 33 -1.52 -16.52 -2.15
CA GLY A 33 -2.33 -15.38 -2.54
C GLY A 33 -3.82 -15.65 -2.51
N HIS A 34 -4.34 -16.50 -1.62
CA HIS A 34 -5.79 -16.64 -1.42
C HIS A 34 -6.28 -15.62 -0.37
N TYR A 35 -6.66 -14.43 -0.82
CA TYR A 35 -7.30 -13.40 0.01
C TYR A 35 -8.82 -13.41 -0.20
N ASP A 36 -9.47 -14.42 0.39
CA ASP A 36 -10.90 -14.65 0.29
C ASP A 36 -11.59 -14.79 1.67
N ARG A 37 -12.92 -14.90 1.66
CA ARG A 37 -13.72 -15.09 2.89
C ARG A 37 -13.46 -16.43 3.56
N ALA A 38 -13.12 -17.47 2.81
CA ALA A 38 -12.82 -18.79 3.36
C ALA A 38 -11.53 -18.74 4.20
N THR A 39 -10.48 -18.12 3.67
CA THR A 39 -9.21 -17.92 4.36
C THR A 39 -9.40 -17.01 5.58
N LEU A 40 -10.24 -15.97 5.48
CA LEU A 40 -10.61 -15.14 6.63
C LEU A 40 -11.30 -15.96 7.73
N ALA A 41 -12.18 -16.90 7.38
CA ALA A 41 -12.85 -17.77 8.33
C ALA A 41 -11.86 -18.69 9.05
N LEU A 42 -10.84 -19.22 8.36
CA LEU A 42 -9.75 -19.98 8.99
C LEU A 42 -8.97 -19.13 10.00
N TRP A 43 -8.61 -17.89 9.64
CA TRP A 43 -7.95 -16.97 10.56
C TRP A 43 -8.82 -16.60 11.77
N TRP A 44 -10.12 -16.39 11.54
CA TRP A 44 -11.07 -16.13 12.61
C TRP A 44 -11.19 -17.31 13.57
N TRP A 45 -11.32 -18.53 13.04
CA TRP A 45 -11.38 -19.75 13.82
C TRP A 45 -10.12 -19.90 14.67
N MET A 46 -8.93 -19.73 14.09
CA MET A 46 -7.68 -19.74 14.85
C MET A 46 -7.62 -18.68 15.95
N ALA A 47 -8.05 -17.45 15.66
CA ALA A 47 -8.08 -16.38 16.64
C ALA A 47 -9.01 -16.71 17.81
N ARG A 48 -10.18 -17.29 17.53
CA ARG A 48 -11.16 -17.72 18.54
C ARG A 48 -10.62 -18.87 19.41
N TRP A 49 -9.98 -19.87 18.81
CA TRP A 49 -9.50 -21.06 19.52
C TRP A 49 -8.24 -20.79 20.34
N ARG A 50 -7.25 -20.10 19.77
CA ARG A 50 -6.01 -19.79 20.49
C ARG A 50 -6.24 -18.74 21.57
N ASN A 51 -7.22 -17.86 21.38
CA ASN A 51 -7.55 -16.75 22.27
C ASN A 51 -6.30 -15.97 22.73
N THR A 52 -5.32 -15.82 21.83
CA THR A 52 -4.09 -15.07 22.09
C THR A 52 -4.14 -13.74 21.34
N PRO A 53 -3.55 -12.66 21.91
CA PRO A 53 -3.45 -11.38 21.21
C PRO A 53 -2.82 -11.49 19.82
N ALA A 54 -1.79 -12.35 19.67
CA ALA A 54 -1.10 -12.56 18.40
C ALA A 54 -2.02 -13.15 17.32
N ALA A 55 -2.78 -14.21 17.63
CA ALA A 55 -3.70 -14.83 16.67
C ALA A 55 -4.82 -13.86 16.26
N CYS A 56 -5.33 -13.09 17.22
CA CYS A 56 -6.30 -12.04 16.93
C CYS A 56 -5.72 -10.93 16.04
N GLN A 57 -4.47 -10.52 16.29
CA GLN A 57 -3.77 -9.55 15.45
C GLN A 57 -3.60 -10.07 14.02
N GLU A 58 -3.21 -11.33 13.83
CA GLU A 58 -3.09 -11.96 12.49
C GLU A 58 -4.43 -11.93 11.74
N TRP A 59 -5.53 -12.29 12.41
CA TRP A 59 -6.88 -12.20 11.83
C TRP A 59 -7.29 -10.77 11.49
N LEU A 60 -7.05 -9.81 12.37
CA LEU A 60 -7.37 -8.40 12.12
C LEU A 60 -6.54 -7.83 10.97
N LEU A 61 -5.26 -8.21 10.86
CA LEU A 61 -4.41 -7.85 9.73
C LEU A 61 -4.92 -8.45 8.42
N PHE A 62 -5.33 -9.72 8.40
CA PHE A 62 -5.90 -10.34 7.21
C PHE A 62 -7.23 -9.70 6.81
N ARG A 63 -8.10 -9.42 7.79
CA ARG A 63 -9.36 -8.70 7.57
C ARG A 63 -9.14 -7.29 7.01
N ARG A 64 -8.14 -6.59 7.53
CA ARG A 64 -7.71 -5.28 7.03
C ARG A 64 -7.21 -5.41 5.59
N ASP A 65 -6.40 -6.40 5.29
CA ASP A 65 -5.87 -6.66 3.94
C ASP A 65 -7.02 -6.86 2.92
N LEU A 66 -8.16 -7.45 3.33
CA LEU A 66 -9.40 -7.53 2.54
C LEU A 66 -10.19 -6.21 2.42
N GLY A 67 -9.72 -5.12 3.03
CA GLY A 67 -10.44 -3.86 3.10
C GLY A 67 -11.73 -3.94 3.93
N LEU A 68 -11.85 -4.90 4.85
CA LEU A 68 -13.03 -5.06 5.70
C LEU A 68 -12.89 -4.22 6.98
N PRO A 69 -13.98 -3.58 7.46
CA PRO A 69 -13.95 -2.79 8.68
C PRO A 69 -13.71 -3.69 9.89
N TRP A 70 -13.06 -3.17 10.93
CA TRP A 70 -12.83 -3.96 12.15
C TRP A 70 -14.16 -4.28 12.85
N PRO A 71 -14.34 -5.51 13.36
CA PRO A 71 -15.56 -5.85 14.10
C PRO A 71 -15.57 -5.10 15.43
N ARG A 72 -16.74 -4.64 15.89
CA ARG A 72 -16.89 -3.92 17.19
C ARG A 72 -16.27 -4.67 18.38
N ARG A 73 -16.25 -6.01 18.33
CA ARG A 73 -15.68 -6.87 19.38
C ARG A 73 -14.14 -7.04 19.27
N ALA A 74 -13.49 -6.59 18.21
CA ALA A 74 -12.03 -6.63 18.07
C ALA A 74 -11.29 -5.92 19.21
N ARG A 75 -11.95 -4.95 19.86
CA ARG A 75 -11.44 -4.23 21.02
C ARG A 75 -11.03 -5.13 22.19
N TYR A 76 -11.63 -6.31 22.32
CA TYR A 76 -11.35 -7.24 23.41
C TYR A 76 -10.14 -8.13 23.13
N CYS A 77 -9.73 -8.21 21.87
CA CYS A 77 -8.72 -9.12 21.39
C CYS A 77 -7.32 -8.51 21.31
N LEU A 78 -7.20 -7.21 21.55
CA LEU A 78 -5.91 -6.50 21.57
C LEU A 78 -5.40 -6.36 23.01
N PRO A 79 -4.07 -6.35 23.23
CA PRO A 79 -3.48 -5.99 24.53
C PRO A 79 -3.96 -4.61 24.98
N ASP A 80 -4.09 -4.36 26.28
CA ASP A 80 -4.67 -3.10 26.82
C ASP A 80 -4.03 -1.83 26.23
N GLY A 81 -2.71 -1.82 26.00
CA GLY A 81 -2.00 -0.71 25.33
C GLY A 81 -2.35 -0.50 23.84
N GLN A 82 -3.05 -1.44 23.20
CA GLN A 82 -3.53 -1.34 21.82
C GLN A 82 -5.07 -1.24 21.72
N ARG A 83 -5.80 -1.28 22.85
CA ARG A 83 -7.26 -1.11 22.88
C ARG A 83 -7.70 0.35 22.70
N GLY A 84 -6.92 1.30 23.22
CA GLY A 84 -7.16 2.75 23.07
C GLY A 84 -7.30 3.19 21.60
N PRO A 85 -6.39 2.78 20.69
CA PRO A 85 -6.51 3.01 19.26
C PRO A 85 -7.81 2.48 18.67
N VAL A 86 -8.36 1.34 19.12
CA VAL A 86 -9.61 0.80 18.54
C VAL A 86 -10.84 1.61 18.93
N ARG A 87 -10.89 2.13 20.16
CA ARG A 87 -11.96 3.04 20.60
C ARG A 87 -11.94 4.34 19.79
N GLN A 88 -10.77 4.96 19.62
CA GLN A 88 -10.62 6.16 18.80
C GLN A 88 -10.92 5.90 17.31
N ARG A 89 -10.59 4.70 16.80
CA ARG A 89 -10.80 4.33 15.39
C ARG A 89 -12.26 4.00 15.04
N HIS A 90 -13.02 3.41 15.96
CA HIS A 90 -14.46 3.21 15.75
C HIS A 90 -15.23 4.53 15.93
N ALA A 91 -14.85 5.36 16.90
CA ALA A 91 -15.39 6.71 17.00
C ALA A 91 -15.10 7.53 15.73
N ALA A 92 -13.92 7.42 15.12
CA ALA A 92 -13.58 8.06 13.84
C ALA A 92 -14.25 7.44 12.59
N LEU A 93 -14.81 6.23 12.69
CA LEU A 93 -15.63 5.65 11.62
C LEU A 93 -17.06 6.24 11.62
N ASP A 94 -17.56 6.62 12.80
CA ASP A 94 -18.87 7.23 12.99
C ASP A 94 -18.80 8.79 13.08
N ALA A 95 -17.62 9.35 13.39
CA ALA A 95 -17.35 10.78 13.51
C ALA A 95 -16.27 11.22 12.51
N ASP A 96 -16.69 11.84 11.41
CA ASP A 96 -16.70 13.31 11.32
C ASP A 96 -16.95 13.66 9.84
N GLY A 97 -18.18 14.10 9.52
CA GLY A 97 -18.54 14.52 8.17
C GLY A 97 -17.56 15.56 7.61
N ALA A 98 -16.94 16.36 8.49
CA ALA A 98 -15.88 17.30 8.14
C ALA A 98 -14.64 16.60 7.55
N LEU A 99 -14.20 15.48 8.11
CA LEU A 99 -13.06 14.72 7.59
C LEU A 99 -13.37 14.12 6.22
N GLN A 100 -14.56 13.56 6.04
CA GLN A 100 -14.99 13.02 4.75
C GLN A 100 -15.11 14.13 3.69
N ALA A 101 -15.71 15.26 4.05
CA ALA A 101 -15.81 16.43 3.18
C ALA A 101 -14.43 17.01 2.82
N ARG A 102 -13.49 17.06 3.79
CA ARG A 102 -12.11 17.44 3.54
C ARG A 102 -11.43 16.47 2.57
N GLN A 103 -11.50 15.16 2.81
CA GLN A 103 -10.95 14.16 1.89
C GLN A 103 -11.55 14.28 0.48
N ALA A 104 -12.86 14.56 0.37
CA ALA A 104 -13.49 14.80 -0.92
C ALA A 104 -12.89 16.01 -1.64
N ARG A 105 -12.83 17.18 -0.99
CA ARG A 105 -12.22 18.40 -1.56
C ARG A 105 -10.76 18.19 -2.00
N GLU A 106 -9.96 17.54 -1.15
CA GLU A 106 -8.56 17.24 -1.44
C GLU A 106 -8.42 16.29 -2.64
N ARG A 107 -9.31 15.30 -2.77
CA ARG A 107 -9.34 14.40 -3.93
C ARG A 107 -9.75 15.13 -5.20
N ASP A 108 -10.71 16.03 -5.13
CA ASP A 108 -11.13 16.84 -6.28
C ASP A 108 -10.00 17.77 -6.73
N ALA A 109 -9.26 18.37 -5.78
CA ALA A 109 -8.07 19.17 -6.07
C ALA A 109 -6.98 18.33 -6.74
N LEU A 110 -6.67 17.15 -6.19
CA LEU A 110 -5.73 16.22 -6.79
C LEU A 110 -6.18 15.76 -8.18
N GLN A 111 -7.47 15.49 -8.37
CA GLN A 111 -8.03 15.09 -9.67
C GLN A 111 -7.80 16.16 -10.74
N ARG A 112 -8.06 17.43 -10.41
CA ARG A 112 -7.79 18.55 -11.32
C ARG A 112 -6.31 18.65 -11.66
N ALA A 113 -5.43 18.52 -10.66
CA ALA A 113 -3.98 18.57 -10.87
C ALA A 113 -3.48 17.41 -11.76
N VAL A 114 -3.96 16.18 -11.52
CA VAL A 114 -3.62 15.01 -12.34
C VAL A 114 -4.06 15.20 -13.78
N ARG A 115 -5.30 15.64 -14.01
CA ARG A 115 -5.82 15.88 -15.37
C ARG A 115 -5.03 16.98 -16.08
N ALA A 116 -4.75 18.09 -15.41
CA ALA A 116 -3.95 19.18 -15.97
C ALA A 116 -2.54 18.69 -16.33
N ALA A 117 -1.89 17.92 -15.45
CA ALA A 117 -0.57 17.36 -15.72
C ALA A 117 -0.59 16.40 -16.91
N CYS A 118 -1.59 15.52 -17.01
CA CYS A 118 -1.78 14.62 -18.16
C CYS A 118 -1.96 15.34 -19.50
N SER A 119 -2.52 16.55 -19.50
CA SER A 119 -2.66 17.39 -20.69
C SER A 119 -1.42 18.22 -21.03
N GLN A 120 -0.41 18.25 -20.16
CA GLN A 120 0.87 18.94 -20.34
C GLN A 120 1.97 17.91 -20.69
N THR A 121 3.04 17.86 -19.91
CA THR A 121 4.15 16.90 -20.08
C THR A 121 3.89 15.55 -19.38
N GLY A 122 2.69 15.35 -18.83
CA GLY A 122 2.26 14.08 -18.24
C GLY A 122 2.57 13.94 -16.75
N VAL A 123 2.20 12.77 -16.22
CA VAL A 123 2.48 12.33 -14.85
C VAL A 123 3.48 11.18 -14.91
N CYS A 124 4.59 11.27 -14.18
CA CYS A 124 5.54 10.17 -14.03
C CYS A 124 5.37 9.48 -12.67
N VAL A 125 5.04 8.19 -12.70
CA VAL A 125 5.00 7.34 -11.50
C VAL A 125 6.31 6.58 -11.36
N VAL A 126 7.11 6.96 -10.37
CA VAL A 126 8.46 6.44 -10.14
C VAL A 126 8.44 5.41 -9.01
N GLY A 127 8.49 4.14 -9.36
CA GLY A 127 8.63 3.03 -8.41
C GLY A 127 10.04 2.92 -7.83
N ASN A 128 10.20 2.01 -6.86
CA ASN A 128 11.47 1.78 -6.15
C ASN A 128 12.30 0.60 -6.70
N GLY A 129 12.01 0.15 -7.93
CA GLY A 129 12.74 -0.94 -8.56
C GLY A 129 14.21 -0.60 -8.74
N ALA A 130 15.10 -1.48 -8.29
CA ALA A 130 16.55 -1.23 -8.32
C ALA A 130 17.12 -1.07 -9.74
N GLY A 131 16.42 -1.59 -10.75
CA GLY A 131 16.82 -1.46 -12.14
C GLY A 131 16.91 -0.02 -12.64
N LEU A 132 16.41 0.98 -11.90
CA LEU A 132 16.54 2.39 -12.25
C LEU A 132 17.95 2.97 -12.11
N LEU A 133 18.83 2.35 -11.32
CA LEU A 133 20.20 2.86 -11.13
C LEU A 133 21.04 2.67 -12.40
N GLY A 134 21.86 3.66 -12.72
CA GLY A 134 22.67 3.73 -13.94
C GLY A 134 21.88 3.98 -15.22
N GLN A 135 20.60 4.39 -15.14
CA GLN A 135 19.78 4.67 -16.31
C GLN A 135 19.78 6.14 -16.74
N GLY A 136 20.30 7.06 -15.93
CA GLY A 136 20.39 8.49 -16.31
C GLY A 136 19.04 9.17 -16.58
N ARG A 137 17.95 8.67 -15.97
CA ARG A 137 16.57 9.12 -16.26
C ARG A 137 16.12 10.33 -15.45
N GLY A 138 16.97 10.87 -14.58
CA GLY A 138 16.56 11.86 -13.59
C GLY A 138 15.98 13.14 -14.19
N ALA A 139 16.67 13.72 -15.19
CA ALA A 139 16.18 14.91 -15.89
C ALA A 139 14.85 14.64 -16.62
N GLN A 140 14.69 13.46 -17.22
CA GLN A 140 13.47 13.06 -17.91
C GLN A 140 12.29 12.89 -16.94
N ILE A 141 12.54 12.32 -15.75
CA ILE A 141 11.54 12.20 -14.68
C ILE A 141 11.10 13.61 -14.24
N ASP A 142 12.06 14.49 -13.94
CA ASP A 142 11.77 15.82 -13.39
C ASP A 142 11.08 16.77 -14.39
N ALA A 143 11.18 16.50 -15.69
CA ALA A 143 10.50 17.25 -16.76
C ALA A 143 8.97 17.04 -16.81
N HIS A 144 8.42 16.05 -16.08
CA HIS A 144 6.99 15.82 -16.03
C HIS A 144 6.28 16.89 -15.20
N ALA A 145 5.03 17.20 -15.56
CA ALA A 145 4.22 18.17 -14.87
C ALA A 145 3.89 17.73 -13.43
N LEU A 146 3.84 16.41 -13.18
CA LEU A 146 3.66 15.83 -11.85
C LEU A 146 4.50 14.55 -11.70
N VAL A 147 5.28 14.48 -10.62
CA VAL A 147 6.12 13.32 -10.26
C VAL A 147 5.62 12.66 -8.98
N VAL A 148 5.39 11.35 -9.05
CA VAL A 148 4.90 10.51 -7.96
C VAL A 148 6.00 9.60 -7.44
N ARG A 149 6.21 9.56 -6.11
CA ARG A 149 7.22 8.69 -5.47
C ARG A 149 6.68 7.94 -4.26
N PHE A 150 7.39 6.87 -3.87
CA PHE A 150 6.92 5.94 -2.83
C PHE A 150 7.87 5.80 -1.65
N ASN A 151 7.31 5.90 -0.43
CA ASN A 151 7.96 5.58 0.83
C ASN A 151 9.35 6.25 0.93
N HIS A 152 10.41 5.45 0.95
CA HIS A 152 11.79 5.91 0.92
C HIS A 152 12.41 5.57 -0.44
N TRP A 153 13.11 6.54 -1.03
CA TRP A 153 14.00 6.35 -2.18
C TRP A 153 15.34 7.08 -1.92
N PRO A 154 16.44 6.66 -2.56
CA PRO A 154 17.72 7.35 -2.47
C PRO A 154 17.62 8.76 -3.09
N ARG A 155 18.02 9.79 -2.35
CA ARG A 155 17.99 11.19 -2.82
C ARG A 155 19.31 11.63 -3.47
N ASP A 156 20.38 10.87 -3.24
CA ASP A 156 21.72 11.06 -3.79
C ASP A 156 21.84 10.59 -5.25
N ALA A 157 20.99 9.66 -5.70
CA ALA A 157 20.96 9.16 -7.08
C ALA A 157 20.19 10.08 -8.05
N VAL A 158 20.44 11.40 -8.00
CA VAL A 158 19.67 12.41 -8.78
C VAL A 158 19.76 12.17 -10.28
N ALA A 159 20.93 11.77 -10.80
CA ALA A 159 21.10 11.51 -12.23
C ALA A 159 20.15 10.41 -12.75
N ASP A 160 19.85 9.41 -11.93
CA ASP A 160 18.99 8.28 -12.29
C ASP A 160 17.53 8.51 -11.95
N LEU A 161 17.28 9.11 -10.79
CA LEU A 161 15.97 9.14 -10.18
C LEU A 161 15.31 10.50 -10.26
N GLY A 162 16.05 11.58 -10.49
CA GLY A 162 15.56 12.96 -10.38
C GLY A 162 15.38 13.37 -8.91
N GLN A 163 15.11 14.65 -8.69
CA GLN A 163 14.90 15.23 -7.36
C GLN A 163 13.44 15.58 -7.08
N ARG A 164 12.62 15.76 -8.12
CA ARG A 164 11.26 16.26 -7.99
C ARG A 164 10.33 15.24 -7.37
N VAL A 165 9.41 15.73 -6.53
CA VAL A 165 8.30 14.96 -5.96
C VAL A 165 7.14 15.90 -5.67
N ASP A 166 6.05 15.74 -6.42
CA ASP A 166 4.83 16.53 -6.23
C ASP A 166 3.82 15.76 -5.39
N LEU A 167 3.77 14.43 -5.57
CA LEU A 167 2.92 13.53 -4.82
C LEU A 167 3.73 12.41 -4.18
N TRP A 168 3.75 12.39 -2.86
CA TRP A 168 4.43 11.35 -2.08
C TRP A 168 3.43 10.32 -1.56
N VAL A 169 3.61 9.07 -1.96
CA VAL A 169 2.80 7.94 -1.55
C VAL A 169 3.52 7.14 -0.46
N CYS A 170 2.91 6.94 0.69
CA CYS A 170 3.52 6.23 1.80
C CYS A 170 2.60 5.16 2.40
N ALA A 171 3.19 4.11 2.94
CA ALA A 171 2.46 3.14 3.74
C ALA A 171 2.04 3.80 5.08
N PRO A 172 0.94 3.35 5.72
CA PRO A 172 0.48 3.94 6.99
C PRO A 172 1.56 3.99 8.07
N ALA A 173 2.43 2.98 8.13
CA ALA A 173 3.51 2.93 9.10
C ALA A 173 4.60 4.00 8.86
N VAL A 174 4.78 4.45 7.61
CA VAL A 174 5.75 5.50 7.25
C VAL A 174 5.17 6.88 7.54
N ALA A 175 3.87 7.08 7.30
CA ALA A 175 3.18 8.33 7.60
C ALA A 175 3.13 8.64 9.10
N ILE A 176 2.81 7.62 9.92
CA ILE A 176 2.56 7.81 11.36
C ILE A 176 3.86 7.88 12.18
N ALA A 177 4.89 7.14 11.75
CA ALA A 177 6.15 7.06 12.45
C ALA A 177 7.27 6.89 11.41
N PRO A 178 7.80 7.99 10.86
CA PRO A 178 8.96 7.92 9.96
C PRO A 178 10.07 7.12 10.65
N ARG A 179 10.34 5.91 10.15
CA ARG A 179 11.25 4.97 10.81
C ARG A 179 12.68 5.23 10.32
N GLY A 180 13.51 5.70 11.24
CA GLY A 180 14.96 5.76 11.11
C GLY A 180 15.49 7.13 11.51
N PRO A 181 16.66 7.21 12.17
CA PRO A 181 17.33 8.49 12.40
C PRO A 181 17.59 9.16 11.05
N GLY A 182 17.21 10.45 10.94
CA GLY A 182 17.48 11.28 9.76
C GLY A 182 16.53 11.11 8.56
N PHE A 183 15.39 10.41 8.69
CA PHE A 183 14.40 10.44 7.60
C PHE A 183 13.46 11.64 7.74
N GLU A 184 13.59 12.57 6.81
CA GLU A 184 12.66 13.69 6.64
C GLU A 184 11.67 13.38 5.50
N PRO A 185 10.35 13.48 5.76
CA PRO A 185 9.35 13.45 4.71
C PRO A 185 9.70 14.47 3.61
N PRO A 186 9.55 14.13 2.32
CA PRO A 186 9.72 15.10 1.25
C PRO A 186 8.73 16.27 1.40
N ALA A 187 9.16 17.46 1.00
CA ALA A 187 8.27 18.59 0.75
C ALA A 187 7.45 18.35 -0.53
N ALA A 188 6.50 17.41 -0.47
CA ALA A 188 5.56 17.13 -1.55
C ALA A 188 4.27 17.94 -1.34
N HIS A 189 3.67 18.40 -2.43
CA HIS A 189 2.39 19.11 -2.36
C HIS A 189 1.27 18.20 -1.84
N TRP A 190 1.23 16.94 -2.30
CA TRP A 190 0.31 15.93 -1.79
C TRP A 190 1.04 14.80 -1.07
N THR A 191 0.52 14.40 0.09
CA THR A 191 0.90 13.15 0.75
C THR A 191 -0.28 12.19 0.78
N VAL A 192 -0.09 11.00 0.21
CA VAL A 192 -1.09 9.95 0.05
C VAL A 192 -0.71 8.72 0.85
N VAL A 193 -1.67 8.12 1.56
CA VAL A 193 -1.47 6.85 2.25
C VAL A 193 -2.07 5.66 1.47
N SER A 194 -1.22 4.68 1.13
CA SER A 194 -1.49 3.61 0.17
C SER A 194 -2.01 2.30 0.79
N GLY A 195 -2.93 2.35 1.77
CA GLY A 195 -3.38 1.12 2.42
C GLY A 195 -4.74 1.17 3.10
N PRO A 196 -5.28 -0.02 3.46
CA PRO A 196 -6.55 -0.18 4.14
C PRO A 196 -6.37 0.20 5.62
N GLY A 197 -6.29 1.50 5.86
CA GLY A 197 -6.04 2.12 7.16
C GLY A 197 -6.21 3.63 7.09
N TRP A 198 -6.89 4.07 6.02
CA TRP A 198 -7.04 5.46 5.59
C TRP A 198 -7.55 6.37 6.70
N TRP A 199 -8.36 5.86 7.63
CA TRP A 199 -8.91 6.63 8.73
C TRP A 199 -7.82 7.27 9.61
N SER A 200 -6.74 6.55 9.91
CA SER A 200 -5.65 7.05 10.75
C SER A 200 -4.72 8.02 10.02
N ALA A 201 -4.66 7.91 8.70
CA ALA A 201 -3.90 8.81 7.86
C ALA A 201 -4.64 10.11 7.56
N ALA A 202 -5.95 10.01 7.34
CA ALA A 202 -6.84 11.13 7.07
C ALA A 202 -6.88 12.11 8.25
N SER A 203 -6.90 11.59 9.48
CA SER A 203 -6.80 12.40 10.71
C SER A 203 -5.46 13.14 10.85
N ALA A 204 -4.39 12.66 10.20
CA ALA A 204 -3.06 13.25 10.25
C ALA A 204 -2.78 14.25 9.11
N GLY A 205 -3.82 14.70 8.40
CA GLY A 205 -3.65 15.65 7.31
C GLY A 205 -3.46 15.03 5.93
N HIS A 206 -3.31 13.71 5.80
CA HIS A 206 -2.97 13.06 4.53
C HIS A 206 -4.19 12.65 3.71
N LEU A 207 -4.04 12.62 2.39
CA LEU A 207 -5.00 11.98 1.48
C LEU A 207 -4.93 10.47 1.63
N ALA A 208 -6.06 9.80 1.44
CA ALA A 208 -6.08 8.36 1.35
C ALA A 208 -6.70 7.88 0.05
N VAL A 209 -6.12 6.80 -0.49
CA VAL A 209 -6.69 6.12 -1.65
C VAL A 209 -8.09 5.61 -1.29
N PRO A 210 -9.12 5.83 -2.13
CA PRO A 210 -10.47 5.33 -1.85
C PRO A 210 -10.48 3.82 -1.61
N LEU A 211 -11.22 3.39 -0.59
CA LEU A 211 -11.30 1.97 -0.21
C LEU A 211 -11.88 1.10 -1.33
N ALA A 212 -12.70 1.66 -2.21
CA ALA A 212 -13.23 0.97 -3.38
C ALA A 212 -12.10 0.52 -4.32
N VAL A 213 -11.14 1.40 -4.63
CA VAL A 213 -9.97 1.08 -5.47
C VAL A 213 -9.17 -0.08 -4.87
N TRP A 214 -8.90 0.00 -3.57
CA TRP A 214 -8.21 -1.07 -2.84
C TRP A 214 -8.94 -2.41 -2.97
N ARG A 215 -10.25 -2.44 -2.68
CA ARG A 215 -11.07 -3.66 -2.71
C ARG A 215 -11.14 -4.27 -4.11
N THR A 216 -11.27 -3.43 -5.14
CA THR A 216 -11.24 -3.87 -6.54
C THR A 216 -9.92 -4.57 -6.84
N LEU A 217 -8.79 -3.97 -6.49
CA LEU A 217 -7.48 -4.58 -6.72
C LEU A 217 -7.26 -5.85 -5.90
N VAL A 218 -7.70 -5.91 -4.64
CA VAL A 218 -7.61 -7.15 -3.85
C VAL A 218 -8.41 -8.27 -4.52
N LYS A 219 -9.59 -7.98 -5.05
CA LYS A 219 -10.38 -8.96 -5.80
C LYS A 219 -9.67 -9.38 -7.09
N THR A 220 -9.06 -8.44 -7.81
CA THR A 220 -8.37 -8.71 -9.09
C THR A 220 -7.08 -9.50 -8.90
N LEU A 221 -6.28 -9.15 -7.90
CA LEU A 221 -4.97 -9.75 -7.63
C LEU A 221 -5.05 -10.97 -6.72
N ASN A 222 -6.21 -11.19 -6.10
CA ASN A 222 -6.39 -12.07 -4.94
C ASN A 222 -5.40 -11.76 -3.80
N ALA A 223 -4.83 -10.56 -3.76
CA ALA A 223 -3.83 -10.16 -2.77
C ALA A 223 -3.84 -8.63 -2.58
N PRO A 224 -3.35 -8.11 -1.45
CA PRO A 224 -3.08 -6.69 -1.26
C PRO A 224 -2.23 -6.11 -2.39
N PRO A 225 -2.65 -5.04 -3.07
CA PRO A 225 -1.81 -4.40 -4.08
C PRO A 225 -0.60 -3.73 -3.43
N SER A 226 0.51 -3.68 -4.16
CA SER A 226 1.63 -2.80 -3.87
C SER A 226 1.19 -1.33 -3.98
N ALA A 227 1.93 -0.44 -3.33
CA ALA A 227 1.65 0.99 -3.40
C ALA A 227 1.69 1.49 -4.86
N GLY A 228 2.61 0.97 -5.67
CA GLY A 228 2.73 1.31 -7.09
C GLY A 228 1.48 0.96 -7.89
N VAL A 229 1.03 -0.29 -7.83
CA VAL A 229 -0.17 -0.75 -8.55
C VAL A 229 -1.43 -0.04 -8.05
N LEU A 230 -1.56 0.16 -6.72
CA LEU A 230 -2.67 0.90 -6.14
C LEU A 230 -2.74 2.35 -6.65
N THR A 231 -1.61 3.04 -6.64
CA THR A 231 -1.53 4.43 -7.09
C THR A 231 -1.80 4.55 -8.59
N LEU A 232 -1.26 3.65 -9.43
CA LEU A 232 -1.55 3.65 -10.87
C LEU A 232 -3.04 3.46 -11.15
N ALA A 233 -3.69 2.51 -10.49
CA ALA A 233 -5.13 2.29 -10.64
C ALA A 233 -5.93 3.55 -10.25
N TRP A 234 -5.54 4.20 -9.16
CA TRP A 234 -6.23 5.40 -8.71
C TRP A 234 -6.01 6.60 -9.63
N LEU A 235 -4.77 6.83 -10.08
CA LEU A 235 -4.46 7.90 -11.04
C LEU A 235 -5.20 7.71 -12.35
N ARG A 236 -5.34 6.47 -12.84
CA ARG A 236 -6.18 6.15 -13.99
C ARG A 236 -7.63 6.57 -13.78
N GLU A 237 -8.21 6.30 -12.61
CA GLU A 237 -9.59 6.70 -12.27
C GLU A 237 -9.73 8.23 -12.21
N LEU A 238 -8.80 8.93 -11.56
CA LEU A 238 -8.80 10.40 -11.49
C LEU A 238 -8.70 11.04 -12.89
N ASN A 239 -7.84 10.49 -13.73
CA ASN A 239 -7.62 10.98 -15.10
C ASN A 239 -8.77 10.60 -16.05
N GLY A 240 -9.39 9.44 -15.86
CA GLY A 240 -10.36 8.84 -16.79
C GLY A 240 -9.73 7.91 -17.83
N GLY A 241 -8.42 7.63 -17.74
CA GLY A 241 -7.70 6.81 -18.72
C GLY A 241 -6.19 6.80 -18.49
N TRP A 242 -5.45 6.13 -19.39
CA TRP A 242 -3.99 6.03 -19.32
C TRP A 242 -3.25 7.15 -20.04
N THR A 243 -3.91 7.90 -20.92
CA THR A 243 -3.30 9.01 -21.67
C THR A 243 -2.66 10.01 -20.73
N GLY A 244 -1.38 10.32 -20.95
CA GLY A 244 -0.60 11.24 -20.11
C GLY A 244 -0.04 10.61 -18.83
N LEU A 245 -0.33 9.35 -18.52
CA LEU A 245 0.27 8.62 -17.40
C LEU A 245 1.46 7.77 -17.89
N GLN A 246 2.62 7.99 -17.27
CA GLN A 246 3.83 7.23 -17.52
C GLN A 246 4.31 6.55 -16.24
N VAL A 247 4.99 5.40 -16.40
CA VAL A 247 5.54 4.64 -15.29
C VAL A 247 6.99 4.26 -15.52
N THR A 248 7.79 4.29 -14.45
CA THR A 248 9.15 3.75 -14.42
C THR A 248 9.43 3.07 -13.09
N GLY A 249 10.21 1.99 -13.08
CA GLY A 249 10.62 1.31 -11.84
C GLY A 249 9.52 0.55 -11.06
N ILE A 250 8.35 0.32 -11.67
CA ILE A 250 7.28 -0.52 -11.11
C ILE A 250 7.19 -1.84 -11.90
N GLY A 251 7.10 -2.97 -11.19
CA GLY A 251 6.96 -4.30 -11.81
C GLY A 251 8.20 -4.81 -12.53
N ARG A 252 9.33 -4.09 -12.49
CA ARG A 252 10.62 -4.58 -12.99
C ARG A 252 11.26 -5.48 -11.92
N GLY A 253 11.83 -6.60 -12.38
CA GLY A 253 12.52 -7.60 -11.57
C GLY A 253 13.77 -7.05 -10.87
N PRO A 254 14.63 -7.94 -10.34
CA PRO A 254 15.87 -7.48 -9.73
C PRO A 254 16.73 -6.78 -10.77
N ALA A 255 17.50 -5.78 -10.35
CA ALA A 255 18.60 -5.29 -11.18
C ALA A 255 19.59 -6.44 -11.46
N SER A 256 20.47 -6.26 -12.46
CA SER A 256 21.54 -7.19 -12.85
C SER A 256 22.41 -7.67 -11.67
N ALA A 257 22.42 -6.94 -10.55
CA ALA A 257 23.13 -7.28 -9.32
C ALA A 257 22.25 -7.95 -8.22
N GLY A 258 21.08 -8.52 -8.55
CA GLY A 258 20.20 -9.22 -7.59
C GLY A 258 19.50 -8.30 -6.58
N ARG A 259 19.64 -6.97 -6.72
CA ARG A 259 19.00 -5.96 -5.87
C ARG A 259 17.57 -5.75 -6.34
N TRP A 260 16.61 -5.80 -5.42
CA TRP A 260 15.18 -5.63 -5.74
C TRP A 260 14.64 -4.24 -5.43
N HIS A 261 15.26 -3.54 -4.48
CA HIS A 261 14.77 -2.26 -3.97
C HIS A 261 15.93 -1.26 -3.83
N LEU A 262 15.68 -0.01 -4.25
CA LEU A 262 16.67 1.08 -4.20
C LEU A 262 17.12 1.40 -2.77
N ALA A 263 16.18 1.66 -1.87
CA ALA A 263 16.46 2.20 -0.54
C ALA A 263 17.22 1.27 0.45
N ARG A 264 17.18 -0.06 0.29
CA ARG A 264 17.85 -0.99 1.23
C ARG A 264 18.37 -2.22 0.51
N ALA A 265 19.70 -2.37 0.46
CA ALA A 265 20.33 -3.61 0.02
C ALA A 265 19.81 -4.79 0.87
N GLY A 266 19.49 -5.92 0.24
CA GLY A 266 19.04 -7.14 0.93
C GLY A 266 17.55 -7.22 1.30
N ARG A 267 16.73 -6.17 1.14
CA ARG A 267 15.27 -6.33 1.29
C ARG A 267 14.69 -7.13 0.13
N ARG A 268 14.17 -8.32 0.45
CA ARG A 268 13.31 -9.09 -0.45
C ARG A 268 11.96 -8.40 -0.62
N GLN A 269 11.31 -8.68 -1.73
CA GLN A 269 9.92 -8.29 -1.97
C GLN A 269 9.03 -8.68 -0.79
N GLY A 270 8.10 -7.81 -0.41
CA GLY A 270 7.16 -8.10 0.67
C GLY A 270 6.27 -9.29 0.30
N GLY A 271 6.28 -10.36 1.09
CA GLY A 271 5.50 -11.57 0.84
C GLY A 271 3.98 -11.44 1.06
N ARG A 272 3.45 -10.21 1.08
CA ARG A 272 2.00 -9.93 1.18
C ARG A 272 1.37 -9.64 -0.17
N HIS A 273 2.18 -9.36 -1.18
CA HIS A 273 1.74 -9.03 -2.53
C HIS A 273 1.90 -10.26 -3.42
N ASP A 274 1.01 -10.42 -4.37
CA ASP A 274 1.19 -11.37 -5.46
C ASP A 274 1.88 -10.64 -6.62
N TRP A 275 3.21 -10.72 -6.65
CA TRP A 275 4.02 -10.04 -7.66
C TRP A 275 3.82 -10.59 -9.07
N GLY A 276 3.45 -11.87 -9.20
CA GLY A 276 3.11 -12.47 -10.48
C GLY A 276 1.81 -11.89 -11.02
N ALA A 277 0.77 -11.82 -10.19
CA ALA A 277 -0.50 -11.19 -10.55
C ALA A 277 -0.33 -9.69 -10.85
N GLU A 278 0.48 -8.97 -10.08
CA GLU A 278 0.79 -7.56 -10.36
C GLU A 278 1.52 -7.37 -11.69
N ALA A 279 2.51 -8.20 -12.00
CA ALA A 279 3.21 -8.15 -13.27
C ALA A 279 2.25 -8.42 -14.45
N ALA A 280 1.37 -9.42 -14.33
CA ALA A 280 0.35 -9.71 -15.33
C ALA A 280 -0.63 -8.54 -15.52
N LEU A 281 -1.05 -7.90 -14.41
CA LEU A 281 -1.92 -6.73 -14.43
C LEU A 281 -1.25 -5.52 -15.12
N LEU A 282 0.01 -5.24 -14.80
CA LEU A 282 0.78 -4.17 -15.45
C LEU A 282 0.94 -4.43 -16.95
N SER A 283 1.23 -5.65 -17.36
CA SER A 283 1.30 -6.04 -18.77
C SER A 283 -0.02 -5.83 -19.49
N ARG A 284 -1.16 -6.09 -18.82
CA ARG A 284 -2.48 -5.76 -19.36
C ARG A 284 -2.67 -4.26 -19.50
N TRP A 285 -2.35 -3.48 -18.48
CA TRP A 285 -2.47 -2.02 -18.53
C TRP A 285 -1.61 -1.37 -19.61
N ARG A 286 -0.42 -1.91 -19.89
CA ARG A 286 0.41 -1.45 -21.01
C ARG A 286 -0.29 -1.62 -22.36
N ARG A 287 -0.98 -2.75 -22.58
CA ARG A 287 -1.81 -2.96 -23.78
C ARG A 287 -3.04 -2.05 -23.81
N GLU A 288 -3.53 -1.61 -22.66
CA GLU A 288 -4.62 -0.65 -22.54
C GLU A 288 -4.16 0.82 -22.70
N GLY A 289 -2.86 1.09 -22.82
CA GLY A 289 -2.31 2.43 -23.05
C GLY A 289 -1.42 3.00 -21.94
N LEU A 290 -1.15 2.26 -20.86
CA LEU A 290 -0.15 2.68 -19.87
C LEU A 290 1.25 2.69 -20.51
N THR A 291 1.87 3.86 -20.57
CA THR A 291 3.17 4.03 -21.24
C THR A 291 4.30 3.85 -20.24
N GLU A 292 5.34 3.10 -20.60
CA GLU A 292 6.60 3.13 -19.84
C GLU A 292 7.41 4.37 -20.22
N LEU A 293 8.06 4.99 -19.25
CA LEU A 293 9.01 6.06 -19.52
C LEU A 293 10.10 5.52 -20.49
N PRO A 294 10.25 6.09 -21.70
CA PRO A 294 11.17 5.57 -22.69
C PRO A 294 12.61 5.66 -22.18
N PRO A 295 13.53 4.83 -22.71
CA PRO A 295 14.95 4.96 -22.40
C PRO A 295 15.41 6.39 -22.67
N SER A 296 16.32 6.92 -21.83
CA SER A 296 17.02 8.16 -22.12
C SER A 296 17.74 7.96 -23.45
N GLY A 297 17.30 8.64 -24.50
CA GLY A 297 17.95 8.57 -25.81
C GLY A 297 19.40 9.02 -25.65
N HIS A 298 20.35 8.10 -25.79
CA HIS A 298 21.73 8.49 -26.05
C HIS A 298 21.74 9.12 -27.46
N GLY A 299 21.82 10.46 -27.51
CA GLY A 299 22.26 11.20 -28.70
C GLY A 299 21.30 11.27 -29.89
N ALA A 300 20.23 12.06 -29.79
CA ALA A 300 19.56 12.62 -30.96
C ALA A 300 19.50 14.16 -30.93
N TRP A 301 20.53 14.79 -30.33
CA TRP A 301 20.83 16.21 -30.52
C TRP A 301 22.24 16.32 -31.09
N SER A 302 22.36 16.04 -32.38
CA SER A 302 23.51 16.43 -33.19
C SER A 302 23.01 16.81 -34.57
N ALA A 303 22.53 18.05 -34.66
CA ALA A 303 22.63 19.01 -35.76
C ALA A 303 21.67 20.18 -35.46
#